data_AF-A0A650G1A5-F1
#
_entry.id   AF-A0A650G1A5-F1
#
_cell.length_a   1.000
_cell.length_b   1.000
_cell.length_c   1.000
_cell.angle_alpha   90.00
_cell.angle_beta   90.00
_cell.angle_gamma   90.00
#
_symmetry.space_group_name_H-M   'P 1'
#
loop_
_entity.id
_entity.type
_entity.pdbx_description
1 polymer ?
#
loop_
_entity_poly.entity_id
_entity_poly.type
_entity_poly.pdbx_seq_one_letter_code
_entity_poly.pdbx_strand_id
1 'polypeptide(L)'
;MLYIFKILLLLINIDQETVLNWFGIQDPINQVNELNYDLDTSAINVSPALSLETISLIIHGLWEKVQDGLSLADIENLIFFIAFFRFAILAVRYNLKTSFYITCIGLAASYLWYRHFLDLLFLYQNALLRIPITHKLGIDAIELKSMYTGMKSKANYNLRASNPIGIIFHAFGKGIFEDGYYIDPISMLFANIPEKLKSITDPVYYLFYRKIIPTFIRVAGQFYREFGMVAAYTLMTRMGKKYCPYLIRWHWTFLLMMTFLEQFYSYFIFRVNYYVSAVLVPQIEKYPFLQKNALATEIETLKLLVVGLVLYHMFFVLFGLFHALCGQYFYVPLLTENTELHVGPRLKESIYSGGYTSWQDIDEKIKYRTIPKLWYGWFGRGTKNDWNGIAKFQKFIKKLLKKFIKLFKR
;
A
#
# COMPACT_ATOMS: atom_id res chain seq x y z
N MET A 1 0.08 23.72 7.82
CA MET A 1 0.67 24.22 6.56
C MET A 1 1.78 25.27 6.74
N LEU A 2 1.70 26.18 7.73
CA LEU A 2 2.75 27.18 8.01
C LEU A 2 4.12 26.57 8.37
N TYR A 3 4.15 25.48 9.14
CA TYR A 3 5.41 24.81 9.54
C TYR A 3 6.15 24.18 8.36
N ILE A 4 5.43 23.60 7.39
CA ILE A 4 6.03 23.00 6.19
C ILE A 4 6.73 24.07 5.34
N PHE A 5 6.14 25.26 5.23
CA PHE A 5 6.73 26.39 4.51
C PHE A 5 7.99 26.93 5.20
N LYS A 6 8.01 26.95 6.54
CA LYS A 6 9.20 27.31 7.34
C LYS A 6 10.32 26.25 7.25
N ILE A 7 9.99 24.95 7.23
CA ILE A 7 10.95 23.85 6.98
C ILE A 7 11.60 24.03 5.60
N LEU A 8 10.81 24.35 4.59
CA LEU A 8 11.28 24.49 3.20
C LEU A 8 12.22 25.68 3.00
N LEU A 9 12.09 26.72 3.84
CA LEU A 9 12.89 27.95 3.81
C LEU A 9 14.03 27.97 4.83
N LEU A 10 14.27 26.88 5.59
CA LEU A 10 15.28 26.81 6.67
C LEU A 10 15.12 27.91 7.75
N LEU A 11 13.88 28.39 7.95
CA LEU A 11 13.56 29.48 8.89
C LEU A 11 13.08 28.96 10.27
N ILE A 12 13.41 27.72 10.62
CA ILE A 12 13.03 27.12 11.91
C ILE A 12 14.23 27.15 12.83
N ASN A 13 14.01 27.67 14.05
CA ASN A 13 14.94 27.47 15.14
C ASN A 13 14.87 25.99 15.53
N ILE A 14 15.93 25.23 15.24
CA ILE A 14 15.97 23.80 15.51
C ILE A 14 16.40 23.64 16.97
N ASP A 15 15.43 23.58 17.87
CA ASP A 15 15.65 23.30 19.29
C ASP A 15 15.33 21.82 19.59
N GLN A 16 15.85 21.26 20.68
CA GLN A 16 15.66 19.86 21.07
C GLN A 16 14.18 19.44 21.09
N GLU A 17 13.32 20.28 21.66
CA GLU A 17 11.87 20.06 21.70
C GLU A 17 11.26 19.96 20.29
N THR A 18 11.75 20.76 19.34
CA THR A 18 11.27 20.74 17.94
C THR A 18 11.61 19.42 17.28
N VAL A 19 12.80 18.87 17.55
CA VAL A 19 13.24 17.58 17.00
C VAL A 19 12.49 16.42 17.64
N LEU A 20 12.30 16.42 18.97
CA LEU A 20 11.55 15.37 19.68
C LEU A 20 10.08 15.33 19.24
N ASN A 21 9.46 16.50 19.04
CA ASN A 21 8.10 16.62 18.51
C ASN A 21 7.94 16.06 17.09
N TRP A 22 8.96 16.15 16.22
CA TRP A 22 8.89 15.52 14.88
C TRP A 22 8.79 14.00 14.95
N PHE A 23 9.37 13.39 15.97
CA PHE A 23 9.27 11.96 16.22
C PHE A 23 8.11 11.60 17.16
N GLY A 24 7.33 12.58 17.62
CA GLY A 24 6.24 12.39 18.59
C GLY A 24 6.72 11.76 19.90
N ILE A 25 7.90 12.17 20.37
CA ILE A 25 8.50 11.78 21.65
C ILE A 25 8.28 12.95 22.60
N GLN A 26 7.70 12.71 23.77
CA GLN A 26 7.51 13.74 24.78
C GLN A 26 8.86 14.14 25.38
N ASP A 27 9.13 15.45 25.48
CA ASP A 27 10.32 15.97 26.14
C ASP A 27 10.20 15.73 27.66
N PRO A 28 11.23 15.17 28.34
CA PRO A 28 11.24 15.05 29.80
C PRO A 28 10.93 16.37 30.52
N ILE A 29 11.30 17.51 29.93
CA ILE A 29 11.05 18.85 30.48
C ILE A 29 9.54 19.15 30.54
N ASN A 30 8.77 18.69 29.55
CA ASN A 30 7.32 18.90 29.53
C ASN A 30 6.57 17.99 30.52
N GLN A 31 7.09 16.79 30.82
CA GLN A 31 6.57 15.95 31.92
C GLN A 31 6.80 16.59 33.30
N VAL A 32 7.94 17.24 33.51
CA VAL A 32 8.23 17.96 34.76
C VAL A 32 7.33 19.20 34.92
N ASN A 33 7.02 19.90 33.82
CA ASN A 33 6.13 21.07 33.83
C ASN A 33 4.65 20.72 34.03
N GLU A 34 4.18 19.56 33.56
CA GLU A 34 2.79 19.11 33.83
C GLU A 34 2.59 18.63 35.28
N LEU A 35 3.65 18.20 35.97
CA LEU A 35 3.60 17.71 37.35
C LEU A 35 3.88 18.78 38.41
N ASN A 36 4.54 19.90 38.06
CA ASN A 36 4.85 20.99 38.98
C ASN A 36 4.30 22.32 38.46
N TYR A 37 3.15 22.73 38.99
CA TYR A 37 2.46 23.97 38.62
C TYR A 37 3.14 25.27 39.12
N ASP A 38 4.34 25.22 39.71
CA ASP A 38 4.85 26.33 40.52
C ASP A 38 6.40 26.46 40.56
N LEU A 39 7.07 26.47 39.40
CA LEU A 39 8.50 26.82 39.32
C LEU A 39 8.79 27.89 38.28
N ASP A 40 9.44 28.96 38.76
CA ASP A 40 9.86 30.17 38.05
C ASP A 40 10.45 29.92 36.66
N THR A 41 9.93 30.66 35.68
CA THR A 41 10.29 30.64 34.25
C THR A 41 11.68 31.25 33.93
N SER A 42 12.63 31.28 34.87
CA SER A 42 13.88 32.04 34.74
C SER A 42 15.16 31.20 34.55
N ALA A 43 15.06 29.88 34.45
CA ALA A 43 16.21 29.00 34.20
C ALA A 43 16.00 28.04 33.01
N ILE A 44 15.54 28.57 31.86
CA ILE A 44 15.52 27.79 30.62
C ILE A 44 16.91 27.84 30.00
N ASN A 45 17.78 26.93 30.43
CA ASN A 45 18.96 26.56 29.65
C ASN A 45 18.45 25.85 28.40
N VAL A 46 18.34 26.59 27.29
CA VAL A 46 18.04 26.03 25.97
C VAL A 46 19.17 25.06 25.64
N SER A 47 18.90 23.76 25.78
CA SER A 47 19.86 22.72 25.45
C SER A 47 20.20 22.82 23.96
N PRO A 48 21.49 22.72 23.58
CA PRO A 48 21.88 22.85 22.19
C PRO A 48 21.18 21.81 21.32
N ALA A 49 20.78 22.24 20.11
CA ALA A 49 19.95 21.55 19.11
C ALA A 49 20.21 20.05 18.85
N LEU A 50 21.40 19.54 19.17
CA LEU A 50 21.90 18.20 18.89
C LEU A 50 22.91 17.77 19.97
N SER A 51 22.44 17.50 21.19
CA SER A 51 23.27 16.85 22.21
C SER A 51 23.24 15.32 22.05
N LEU A 52 24.24 14.61 22.58
CA LEU A 52 24.23 13.14 22.62
C LEU A 52 23.02 12.60 23.41
N GLU A 53 22.54 13.38 24.38
CA GLU A 53 21.36 13.07 25.17
C GLU A 53 20.08 13.16 24.34
N THR A 54 19.95 14.17 23.47
CA THR A 54 18.85 14.26 22.50
C THR A 54 18.84 13.05 21.56
N ILE A 55 20.01 12.57 21.10
CA ILE A 55 20.12 11.37 20.27
C ILE A 55 19.71 10.12 21.06
N SER A 56 20.14 9.98 22.32
CA SER A 56 19.73 8.87 23.19
C SER A 56 18.22 8.85 23.42
N LEU A 57 17.61 10.02 23.65
CA LEU A 57 16.16 10.16 23.81
C LEU A 57 15.42 9.78 22.53
N ILE A 58 15.92 10.18 21.37
CA ILE A 58 15.37 9.76 20.07
C ILE A 58 15.46 8.25 19.90
N ILE A 59 16.61 7.64 20.21
CA ILE A 59 16.79 6.18 20.10
C ILE A 59 15.83 5.47 21.06
N HIS A 60 15.70 5.94 22.29
CA HIS A 60 14.83 5.33 23.29
C HIS A 60 13.35 5.46 22.91
N GLY A 61 12.89 6.66 22.52
CA GLY A 61 11.51 6.85 22.08
C GLY A 61 11.16 6.13 20.78
N LEU A 62 12.13 6.00 19.85
CA LEU A 62 11.94 5.14 18.67
C LEU A 62 11.88 3.65 19.06
N TRP A 63 12.66 3.23 20.06
CA TRP A 63 12.65 1.86 20.57
C TRP A 63 11.31 1.51 21.24
N GLU A 64 10.77 2.40 22.06
CA GLU A 64 9.44 2.25 22.67
C GLU A 64 8.34 2.16 21.61
N LYS A 65 8.38 3.02 20.58
CA LYS A 65 7.43 2.94 19.46
C LYS A 65 7.53 1.63 18.68
N VAL A 66 8.72 1.05 18.55
CA VAL A 66 8.91 -0.26 17.90
C VAL A 66 8.41 -1.40 18.79
N GLN A 67 8.56 -1.29 20.12
CA GLN A 67 8.06 -2.29 21.07
C GLN A 67 6.54 -2.40 21.07
N ASP A 68 5.85 -1.27 20.94
CA ASP A 68 4.39 -1.23 20.83
C ASP A 68 3.84 -1.64 19.43
N GLY A 69 4.74 -1.86 18.46
CA GLY A 69 4.40 -2.18 17.09
C GLY A 69 4.15 -0.98 16.19
N LEU A 70 4.33 -1.19 14.87
CA LEU A 70 4.09 -0.16 13.85
C LEU A 70 2.59 0.06 13.65
N SER A 71 2.13 1.30 13.53
CA SER A 71 0.77 1.59 13.04
C SER A 71 0.74 1.67 11.52
N LEU A 72 -0.46 1.64 10.93
CA LEU A 72 -0.62 1.88 9.50
C LEU A 72 -0.15 3.29 9.12
N ALA A 73 -0.40 4.28 9.99
CA ALA A 73 0.03 5.66 9.79
C ALA A 73 1.56 5.77 9.74
N ASP A 74 2.29 4.99 10.55
CA ASP A 74 3.77 4.97 10.51
C ASP A 74 4.29 4.43 9.17
N ILE A 75 3.64 3.39 8.63
CA ILE A 75 3.97 2.83 7.31
C ILE A 75 3.71 3.88 6.22
N GLU A 76 2.57 4.57 6.27
CA GLU A 76 2.24 5.63 5.32
C GLU A 76 3.23 6.79 5.38
N ASN A 77 3.59 7.24 6.58
CA ASN A 77 4.60 8.27 6.80
C ASN A 77 5.95 7.86 6.21
N LEU A 78 6.36 6.59 6.39
CA LEU A 78 7.56 6.04 5.77
C LEU A 78 7.49 6.03 4.24
N ILE A 79 6.33 5.70 3.66
CA ILE A 79 6.10 5.76 2.21
C ILE A 79 6.25 7.19 1.71
N PHE A 80 5.62 8.16 2.35
CA PHE A 80 5.74 9.58 1.99
C PHE A 80 7.18 10.07 2.10
N PHE A 81 7.88 9.71 3.17
CA PHE A 81 9.26 10.07 3.40
C PHE A 81 10.19 9.54 2.29
N ILE A 82 10.09 8.24 1.96
CA ILE A 82 10.89 7.62 0.91
C ILE A 82 10.56 8.24 -0.47
N ALA A 83 9.27 8.49 -0.75
CA ALA A 83 8.84 9.12 -2.00
C ALA A 83 9.43 10.53 -2.16
N PHE A 84 9.39 11.33 -1.09
CA PHE A 84 9.92 12.69 -1.06
C PHE A 84 11.44 12.70 -1.26
N PHE A 85 12.17 11.88 -0.50
CA PHE A 85 13.63 11.79 -0.60
C PHE A 85 14.06 11.33 -1.99
N ARG A 86 13.37 10.33 -2.55
CA ARG A 86 13.60 9.86 -3.92
C ARG A 86 13.34 10.97 -4.94
N PHE A 87 12.25 11.72 -4.81
CA PHE A 87 11.95 12.86 -5.68
C PHE A 87 13.05 13.91 -5.61
N ALA A 88 13.52 14.28 -4.42
CA ALA A 88 14.60 15.26 -4.25
C ALA A 88 15.89 14.83 -4.96
N ILE A 89 16.28 13.55 -4.84
CA ILE A 89 17.47 13.01 -5.52
C ILE A 89 17.28 13.02 -7.04
N LEU A 90 16.13 12.58 -7.53
CA LEU A 90 15.85 12.56 -8.96
C LEU A 90 15.83 13.99 -9.54
N ALA A 91 15.24 14.95 -8.82
CA ALA A 91 15.17 16.35 -9.22
C ALA A 91 16.57 16.96 -9.42
N VAL A 92 17.54 16.56 -8.59
CA VAL A 92 18.95 16.98 -8.72
C VAL A 92 19.65 16.27 -9.89
N ARG A 93 19.32 15.01 -10.17
CA ARG A 93 19.97 14.19 -11.19
C ARG A 93 19.47 14.50 -12.61
N TYR A 94 18.19 14.82 -12.74
CA TYR A 94 17.51 15.07 -14.00
C TYR A 94 16.98 16.51 -14.02
N ASN A 95 15.68 16.70 -14.16
CA ASN A 95 14.98 17.97 -14.04
C ASN A 95 13.70 17.76 -13.22
N LEU A 96 13.03 18.84 -12.78
CA LEU A 96 11.83 18.74 -11.95
C LEU A 96 10.70 17.96 -12.64
N LYS A 97 10.44 18.23 -13.93
CA LYS A 97 9.35 17.60 -14.69
C LYS A 97 9.53 16.08 -14.83
N THR A 98 10.68 15.61 -15.32
CA THR A 98 10.95 14.18 -15.48
C THR A 98 11.01 13.47 -14.14
N SER A 99 11.54 14.12 -13.10
CA SER A 99 11.60 13.54 -11.76
C SER A 99 10.20 13.37 -11.17
N PHE A 100 9.32 14.34 -11.38
CA PHE A 100 7.92 14.24 -10.97
C PHE A 100 7.22 13.05 -11.66
N TYR A 101 7.38 12.91 -12.97
CA TYR A 101 6.82 11.77 -13.71
C TYR A 101 7.36 10.42 -13.20
N ILE A 102 8.68 10.28 -13.01
CA ILE A 102 9.29 9.03 -12.51
C ILE A 102 8.81 8.70 -11.09
N THR A 103 8.67 9.71 -10.22
CA THR A 103 8.14 9.52 -8.87
C THR A 103 6.67 9.09 -8.91
N CYS A 104 5.83 9.73 -9.74
CA CYS A 104 4.41 9.36 -9.89
C CYS A 104 4.24 7.92 -10.39
N ILE A 105 5.07 7.48 -11.34
CA ILE A 105 5.04 6.09 -11.84
C ILE A 105 5.42 5.10 -10.71
N GLY A 106 6.40 5.46 -9.88
CA GLY A 106 6.77 4.67 -8.70
C GLY A 106 5.65 4.61 -7.66
N LEU A 107 5.00 5.73 -7.37
CA LEU A 107 3.85 5.81 -6.47
C LEU A 107 2.65 4.99 -6.97
N ALA A 108 2.37 5.04 -8.28
CA ALA A 108 1.31 4.23 -8.88
C ALA A 108 1.62 2.73 -8.78
N ALA A 109 2.88 2.32 -8.99
CA ALA A 109 3.29 0.94 -8.82
C ALA A 109 3.24 0.49 -7.34
N SER A 110 3.71 1.33 -6.40
CA SER A 110 3.66 1.02 -4.96
C SER A 110 2.24 1.00 -4.42
N TYR A 111 1.34 1.80 -4.99
CA TYR A 111 -0.08 1.79 -4.64
C TYR A 111 -0.73 0.42 -4.85
N LEU A 112 -0.35 -0.31 -5.91
CA LEU A 112 -0.83 -1.68 -6.14
C LEU A 112 -0.46 -2.61 -4.98
N TRP A 113 0.80 -2.55 -4.54
CA TRP A 113 1.30 -3.31 -3.40
C TRP A 113 0.68 -2.87 -2.08
N TYR A 114 0.47 -1.57 -1.88
CA TYR A 114 -0.19 -1.03 -0.70
C TYR A 114 -1.65 -1.49 -0.62
N ARG A 115 -2.36 -1.51 -1.75
CA ARG A 115 -3.73 -2.03 -1.80
C ARG A 115 -3.78 -3.51 -1.39
N HIS A 116 -2.85 -4.28 -1.91
CA HIS A 116 -2.71 -5.70 -1.59
C HIS A 116 -2.32 -5.94 -0.12
N PHE A 117 -1.44 -5.10 0.42
CA PHE A 117 -1.08 -5.11 1.83
C PHE A 117 -2.30 -4.89 2.74
N LEU A 118 -3.19 -3.96 2.40
CA LEU A 118 -4.45 -3.76 3.13
C LEU A 118 -5.35 -5.01 3.07
N ASP A 119 -5.42 -5.69 1.92
CA ASP A 119 -6.20 -6.91 1.79
C ASP A 119 -5.64 -8.04 2.70
N LEU A 120 -4.31 -8.15 2.80
CA LEU A 120 -3.66 -9.08 3.73
C LEU A 120 -3.86 -8.69 5.20
N LEU A 121 -3.86 -7.40 5.54
CA LEU A 121 -4.21 -6.94 6.89
C LEU A 121 -5.63 -7.39 7.27
N PHE A 122 -6.60 -7.26 6.37
CA PHE A 122 -7.97 -7.72 6.61
C PHE A 122 -8.11 -9.24 6.67
N LEU A 123 -7.23 -9.98 6.00
CA LEU A 123 -7.18 -11.44 6.04
C LEU A 123 -6.60 -11.95 7.36
N TYR A 124 -5.49 -11.35 7.81
CA TYR A 124 -4.73 -11.81 8.97
C TYR A 124 -5.01 -11.04 10.27
N GLN A 125 -5.97 -10.11 10.29
CA GLN A 125 -6.34 -9.29 11.46
C GLN A 125 -6.32 -10.07 12.80
N ASN A 126 -6.92 -11.26 12.85
CA ASN A 126 -7.03 -12.06 14.07
C ASN A 126 -5.69 -12.66 14.51
N ALA A 127 -4.79 -12.94 13.57
CA ALA A 127 -3.43 -13.40 13.85
C ALA A 127 -2.54 -12.22 14.28
N LEU A 128 -2.68 -11.06 13.64
CA LEU A 128 -1.91 -9.86 13.93
C LEU A 128 -2.15 -9.33 15.34
N LEU A 129 -3.39 -9.40 15.84
CA LEU A 129 -3.73 -9.03 17.22
C LEU A 129 -3.05 -9.90 18.27
N ARG A 130 -2.60 -11.11 17.92
CA ARG A 130 -1.97 -12.02 18.89
C ARG A 130 -0.46 -11.78 19.03
N ILE A 131 0.11 -10.96 18.16
CA ILE A 131 1.55 -10.70 18.11
C ILE A 131 1.78 -9.26 18.59
N PRO A 132 2.59 -9.02 19.65
CA PRO A 132 2.81 -7.69 20.20
C PRO A 132 3.23 -6.64 19.15
N ILE A 133 4.22 -6.99 18.30
CA ILE A 133 4.80 -6.08 17.29
C ILE A 133 3.81 -5.70 16.18
N THR A 134 2.76 -6.49 15.96
CA THR A 134 1.73 -6.19 14.92
C THR A 134 0.36 -5.91 15.52
N HIS A 135 0.26 -5.78 16.84
CA HIS A 135 -1.01 -5.59 17.52
C HIS A 135 -1.70 -4.31 17.03
N LYS A 136 -0.96 -3.19 16.96
CA LYS A 136 -1.47 -1.91 16.43
C LYS A 136 -1.99 -2.03 14.99
N LEU A 137 -1.24 -2.70 14.09
CA LEU A 137 -1.72 -2.99 12.73
C LEU A 137 -3.03 -3.80 12.72
N GLY A 138 -3.17 -4.76 13.64
CA GLY A 138 -4.40 -5.56 13.77
C GLY A 138 -5.61 -4.72 14.19
N ILE A 139 -5.42 -3.78 15.12
CA ILE A 139 -6.46 -2.83 15.56
C ILE A 139 -6.84 -1.90 14.41
N ASP A 140 -5.86 -1.28 13.76
CA ASP A 140 -6.09 -0.40 12.59
C ASP A 140 -6.87 -1.12 11.48
N ALA A 141 -6.53 -2.39 11.22
CA ALA A 141 -7.21 -3.21 10.22
C ALA A 141 -8.68 -3.45 10.57
N ILE A 142 -9.00 -3.72 11.84
CA ILE A 142 -10.38 -3.92 12.30
C ILE A 142 -11.16 -2.62 12.21
N GLU A 143 -10.57 -1.51 12.66
CA GLU A 143 -11.17 -0.19 12.59
C GLU A 143 -11.48 0.19 11.13
N LEU A 144 -10.50 0.09 10.23
CA LEU A 144 -10.68 0.37 8.80
C LEU A 144 -11.74 -0.52 8.15
N LYS A 145 -11.76 -1.81 8.48
CA LYS A 145 -12.77 -2.74 7.96
C LYS A 145 -14.16 -2.41 8.47
N SER A 146 -14.27 -2.03 9.74
CA SER A 146 -15.53 -1.60 10.36
C SER A 146 -16.02 -0.28 9.75
N MET A 147 -15.12 0.68 9.48
CA MET A 147 -15.45 1.91 8.76
C MET A 147 -15.89 1.59 7.33
N TYR A 148 -15.18 0.73 6.60
CA TYR A 148 -15.54 0.36 5.24
C TYR A 148 -16.90 -0.34 5.17
N THR A 149 -17.21 -1.17 6.18
CA THR A 149 -18.50 -1.87 6.33
C THR A 149 -19.60 -0.92 6.79
N GLY A 150 -19.31 0.01 7.70
CA GLY A 150 -20.23 1.07 8.14
C GLY A 150 -20.56 2.06 7.04
N MET A 151 -19.57 2.45 6.24
CA MET A 151 -19.75 3.18 4.98
C MET A 151 -20.48 2.33 3.93
N LYS A 152 -20.55 1.00 4.07
CA LYS A 152 -21.32 0.12 3.18
C LYS A 152 -22.77 0.05 3.62
N SER A 153 -23.03 -0.01 4.92
CA SER A 153 -24.37 -0.10 5.48
C SER A 153 -25.09 1.24 5.50
N LYS A 154 -24.38 2.35 5.76
CA LYS A 154 -24.94 3.71 5.66
C LYS A 154 -25.09 4.19 4.22
N ALA A 155 -24.32 3.63 3.28
CA ALA A 155 -24.53 3.90 1.87
C ALA A 155 -25.77 3.11 1.39
N ASN A 156 -26.93 3.78 1.43
CA ASN A 156 -28.11 3.37 0.68
C ASN A 156 -27.76 3.33 -0.81
N TYR A 157 -27.19 2.21 -1.25
CA TYR A 157 -26.81 1.82 -2.61
C TYR A 157 -26.06 2.81 -3.53
N ASN A 158 -25.80 4.05 -3.15
CA ASN A 158 -25.42 5.06 -4.14
C ASN A 158 -24.36 6.03 -3.61
N LEU A 159 -23.35 6.20 -4.45
CA LEU A 159 -22.23 7.16 -4.35
C LEU A 159 -21.09 6.76 -3.41
N ARG A 160 -20.24 5.84 -3.90
CA ARG A 160 -18.86 5.71 -3.46
C ARG A 160 -17.94 6.21 -4.56
N ALA A 161 -16.97 7.08 -4.24
CA ALA A 161 -15.89 7.46 -5.17
C ALA A 161 -15.13 6.24 -5.72
N SER A 162 -15.07 5.14 -4.94
CA SER A 162 -14.46 3.88 -5.32
C SER A 162 -15.30 3.00 -6.27
N ASN A 163 -16.57 3.34 -6.52
CA ASN A 163 -17.40 2.73 -7.56
C ASN A 163 -17.82 3.81 -8.57
N PRO A 164 -16.89 4.27 -9.42
CA PRO A 164 -17.16 5.36 -10.36
C PRO A 164 -18.32 5.01 -11.31
N ILE A 165 -18.47 3.73 -11.66
CA ILE A 165 -19.58 3.24 -12.47
C ILE A 165 -20.91 3.33 -11.72
N GLY A 166 -20.94 3.01 -10.42
CA GLY A 166 -22.12 3.20 -9.58
C GLY A 166 -22.49 4.66 -9.38
N ILE A 167 -21.51 5.57 -9.31
CA ILE A 167 -21.76 7.02 -9.32
C ILE A 167 -22.40 7.43 -10.64
N ILE A 168 -21.86 6.96 -11.77
CA ILE A 168 -22.40 7.22 -13.11
C ILE A 168 -23.84 6.69 -13.19
N PHE A 169 -24.10 5.43 -12.84
CA PHE A 169 -25.45 4.87 -12.86
C PHE A 169 -26.42 5.55 -11.90
N HIS A 170 -25.97 6.01 -10.73
CA HIS A 170 -26.81 6.78 -9.82
C HIS A 170 -27.10 8.19 -10.35
N ALA A 171 -26.09 8.86 -10.91
CA ALA A 171 -26.25 10.17 -11.55
C ALA A 171 -27.19 10.08 -12.75
N PHE A 172 -27.05 9.03 -13.58
CA PHE A 172 -28.02 8.70 -14.62
C PHE A 172 -29.39 8.41 -14.02
N GLY A 173 -29.48 7.54 -13.00
CA GLY A 173 -30.73 7.16 -12.34
C GLY A 173 -31.51 8.33 -11.74
N LYS A 174 -30.82 9.31 -11.15
CA LYS A 174 -31.42 10.58 -10.69
C LYS A 174 -31.73 11.53 -11.85
N GLY A 175 -30.88 11.57 -12.87
CA GLY A 175 -31.07 12.41 -14.05
C GLY A 175 -32.24 11.97 -14.92
N ILE A 176 -32.64 10.70 -14.85
CA ILE A 176 -33.80 10.15 -15.55
C ILE A 176 -35.07 10.15 -14.71
N PHE A 177 -35.11 10.78 -13.53
CA PHE A 177 -36.28 10.74 -12.66
C PHE A 177 -36.63 12.14 -12.15
N GLU A 178 -37.81 12.63 -12.52
CA GLU A 178 -38.31 13.96 -12.17
C GLU A 178 -39.81 13.85 -11.85
N ASP A 179 -40.24 14.43 -10.72
CA ASP A 179 -41.64 14.51 -10.28
C ASP A 179 -42.45 13.19 -10.32
N GLY A 180 -41.79 12.06 -10.03
CA GLY A 180 -42.45 10.74 -9.98
C GLY A 180 -42.44 9.98 -11.30
N TYR A 181 -41.93 10.57 -12.38
CA TYR A 181 -41.89 9.97 -13.72
C TYR A 181 -40.44 9.76 -14.18
N TYR A 182 -40.25 8.73 -15.00
CA TYR A 182 -38.99 8.53 -15.69
C TYR A 182 -38.92 9.42 -16.95
N ILE A 183 -37.77 10.07 -17.17
CA ILE A 183 -37.43 10.92 -18.32
C ILE A 183 -36.20 10.31 -19.01
N ASP A 184 -36.36 9.09 -19.51
CA ASP A 184 -35.38 8.41 -20.35
C ASP A 184 -35.99 7.99 -21.70
N PRO A 185 -35.16 7.68 -22.70
CA PRO A 185 -35.64 7.34 -24.04
C PRO A 185 -36.68 6.21 -24.07
N ILE A 186 -36.61 5.24 -23.15
CA ILE A 186 -37.60 4.15 -23.07
C ILE A 186 -38.93 4.74 -22.58
N SER A 187 -38.93 5.49 -21.47
CA SER A 187 -40.14 6.15 -20.99
C SER A 187 -40.76 7.10 -22.02
N MET A 188 -39.96 7.84 -22.78
CA MET A 188 -40.43 8.74 -23.85
C MET A 188 -41.05 7.97 -25.02
N LEU A 189 -40.45 6.83 -25.41
CA LEU A 189 -41.01 5.96 -26.45
C LEU A 189 -42.38 5.41 -26.03
N PHE A 190 -42.51 4.94 -24.78
CA PHE A 190 -43.78 4.42 -24.26
C PHE A 190 -44.83 5.51 -24.02
N ALA A 191 -44.42 6.76 -23.72
CA ALA A 191 -45.32 7.89 -23.57
C ALA A 191 -46.02 8.29 -24.89
N ASN A 192 -45.34 8.12 -26.03
CA ASN A 192 -45.86 8.46 -27.36
C ASN A 192 -46.77 7.38 -27.98
N ILE A 193 -47.06 6.29 -27.26
CA ILE A 193 -47.90 5.20 -27.77
C ILE A 193 -49.39 5.59 -27.64
N PRO A 194 -50.22 5.34 -28.69
CA PRO A 194 -51.66 5.61 -28.64
C PRO A 194 -52.36 4.88 -27.48
N GLU A 195 -53.34 5.52 -26.84
CA GLU A 195 -54.04 4.97 -25.66
C GLU A 195 -54.65 3.58 -25.89
N LYS A 196 -55.10 3.28 -27.12
CA LYS A 196 -55.66 1.96 -27.49
C LYS A 196 -54.66 0.81 -27.33
N LEU A 197 -53.36 1.11 -27.40
CA LEU A 197 -52.28 0.12 -27.29
C LEU A 197 -51.64 0.10 -25.89
N LYS A 198 -51.92 1.09 -25.04
CA LYS A 198 -51.34 1.21 -23.68
C LYS A 198 -51.63 -0.01 -22.79
N SER A 199 -52.82 -0.60 -22.91
CA SER A 199 -53.17 -1.83 -22.18
C SER A 199 -52.21 -3.01 -22.44
N ILE A 200 -51.60 -3.06 -23.62
CA ILE A 200 -50.62 -4.09 -24.01
C ILE A 200 -49.19 -3.63 -23.70
N THR A 201 -48.89 -2.33 -23.85
CA THR A 201 -47.52 -1.80 -23.72
C THR A 201 -47.13 -1.45 -22.30
N ASP A 202 -48.07 -1.07 -21.42
CA ASP A 202 -47.78 -0.71 -20.03
C ASP A 202 -47.22 -1.89 -19.20
N PRO A 203 -47.72 -3.14 -19.33
CA PRO A 203 -47.07 -4.29 -18.70
C PRO A 203 -45.62 -4.49 -19.13
N VAL A 204 -45.31 -4.23 -20.41
CA VAL A 204 -43.95 -4.32 -20.96
C VAL A 204 -43.07 -3.21 -20.38
N TYR A 205 -43.60 -1.97 -20.32
CA TYR A 205 -42.94 -0.85 -19.66
C TYR A 205 -42.58 -1.20 -18.21
N TYR A 206 -43.55 -1.63 -17.39
CA TYR A 206 -43.29 -1.98 -16.00
C TYR A 206 -42.36 -3.19 -15.85
N LEU A 207 -42.40 -4.17 -16.76
CA LEU A 207 -41.45 -5.29 -16.78
C LEU A 207 -40.01 -4.79 -16.94
N PHE A 208 -39.78 -3.83 -17.82
CA PHE A 208 -38.46 -3.24 -18.05
C PHE A 208 -37.90 -2.57 -16.78
N TYR A 209 -38.66 -1.66 -16.17
CA TYR A 209 -38.18 -0.90 -15.01
C TYR A 209 -38.17 -1.69 -13.70
N ARG A 210 -39.14 -2.57 -13.47
CA ARG A 210 -39.23 -3.32 -12.21
C ARG A 210 -38.35 -4.57 -12.20
N LYS A 211 -38.10 -5.18 -13.36
CA LYS A 211 -37.44 -6.50 -13.42
C LYS A 211 -36.18 -6.49 -14.28
N ILE A 212 -36.23 -6.04 -15.53
CA ILE A 212 -35.11 -6.18 -16.48
C ILE A 212 -33.94 -5.27 -16.07
N ILE A 213 -34.17 -3.97 -15.94
CA ILE A 213 -33.13 -2.99 -15.61
C ILE A 213 -32.47 -3.30 -14.25
N PRO A 214 -33.22 -3.54 -13.15
CA PRO A 214 -32.61 -3.88 -11.86
C PRO A 214 -31.84 -5.20 -11.91
N THR A 215 -32.36 -6.21 -12.62
CA THR A 215 -31.66 -7.50 -12.78
C THR A 215 -30.36 -7.31 -13.55
N PHE A 216 -30.39 -6.55 -14.65
CA PHE A 216 -29.20 -6.25 -15.45
C PHE A 216 -28.16 -5.49 -14.62
N ILE A 217 -28.55 -4.42 -13.91
CA ILE A 217 -27.63 -3.66 -13.04
C ILE A 217 -27.02 -4.57 -11.97
N ARG A 218 -27.83 -5.46 -11.36
CA ARG A 218 -27.34 -6.42 -10.36
C ARG A 218 -26.33 -7.40 -10.95
N VAL A 219 -26.62 -7.98 -12.12
CA VAL A 219 -25.75 -8.93 -12.83
C VAL A 219 -24.47 -8.24 -13.29
N ALA A 220 -24.57 -7.07 -13.93
CA ALA A 220 -23.42 -6.27 -14.35
C ALA A 220 -22.55 -5.86 -13.16
N GLY A 221 -23.19 -5.45 -12.05
CA GLY A 221 -22.49 -5.15 -10.80
C GLY A 221 -21.79 -6.37 -10.20
N GLN A 222 -22.38 -7.56 -10.29
CA GLN A 222 -21.74 -8.81 -9.86
C GLN A 222 -20.55 -9.17 -10.75
N PHE A 223 -20.74 -9.12 -12.07
CA PHE A 223 -19.67 -9.37 -13.02
C PHE A 223 -18.49 -8.39 -12.83
N TYR A 224 -18.77 -7.10 -12.60
CA TYR A 224 -17.72 -6.13 -12.30
C TYR A 224 -17.01 -6.43 -10.97
N ARG A 225 -17.72 -6.88 -9.94
CA ARG A 225 -17.08 -7.27 -8.66
C ARG A 225 -16.15 -8.47 -8.83
N GLU A 226 -16.53 -9.44 -9.66
CA GLU A 226 -15.77 -10.68 -9.85
C GLU A 226 -14.62 -10.52 -10.86
N PHE A 227 -14.85 -9.82 -11.97
CA PHE A 227 -13.91 -9.71 -13.08
C PHE A 227 -13.31 -8.32 -13.28
N GLY A 228 -13.82 -7.27 -12.62
CA GLY A 228 -13.42 -5.88 -12.87
C GLY A 228 -11.93 -5.64 -12.70
N MET A 229 -11.31 -6.26 -11.68
CA MET A 229 -9.87 -6.15 -11.43
C MET A 229 -9.03 -6.85 -12.53
N VAL A 230 -9.45 -8.02 -12.98
CA VAL A 230 -8.78 -8.76 -14.07
C VAL A 230 -8.98 -8.05 -15.41
N ALA A 231 -10.17 -7.51 -15.65
CA ALA A 231 -10.49 -6.72 -16.84
C ALA A 231 -9.66 -5.44 -16.87
N ALA A 232 -9.56 -4.71 -15.74
CA ALA A 232 -8.72 -3.53 -15.62
C ALA A 232 -7.24 -3.85 -15.89
N TYR A 233 -6.74 -4.96 -15.33
CA TYR A 233 -5.40 -5.46 -15.64
C TYR A 233 -5.22 -5.71 -17.15
N THR A 234 -6.11 -6.47 -17.78
CA THR A 234 -6.00 -6.80 -19.21
C THR A 234 -6.05 -5.54 -20.08
N LEU A 235 -7.00 -4.65 -19.81
CA LEU A 235 -7.16 -3.40 -20.56
C LEU A 235 -5.95 -2.49 -20.40
N MET A 236 -5.42 -2.31 -19.19
CA MET A 236 -4.30 -1.39 -18.95
C MET A 236 -2.94 -1.98 -19.33
N THR A 237 -2.67 -3.23 -18.94
CA THR A 237 -1.33 -3.83 -19.04
C THR A 237 -1.13 -4.65 -20.30
N ARG A 238 -2.20 -5.15 -20.93
CA ARG A 238 -2.12 -5.98 -22.15
C ARG A 238 -2.55 -5.22 -23.40
N MET A 239 -3.72 -4.58 -23.40
CA MET A 239 -4.18 -3.76 -24.53
C MET A 239 -3.55 -2.36 -24.52
N GLY A 240 -3.51 -1.72 -23.35
CA GLY A 240 -2.98 -0.37 -23.12
C GLY A 240 -1.46 -0.28 -22.96
N LYS A 241 -0.68 -1.26 -23.45
CA LYS A 241 0.79 -1.33 -23.28
C LYS A 241 1.54 -0.06 -23.69
N LYS A 242 1.00 0.69 -24.65
CA LYS A 242 1.54 1.98 -25.13
C LYS A 242 1.49 3.08 -24.06
N TYR A 243 0.47 3.06 -23.22
CA TYR A 243 0.19 4.12 -22.24
C TYR A 243 0.63 3.75 -20.82
N CYS A 244 0.75 2.46 -20.51
CA CYS A 244 1.14 1.98 -19.19
C CYS A 244 2.67 1.73 -19.10
N PRO A 245 3.40 2.49 -18.25
CA PRO A 245 4.83 2.29 -18.02
C PRO A 245 5.18 0.85 -17.65
N TYR A 246 6.35 0.41 -18.12
CA TYR A 246 6.85 -0.94 -17.85
C TYR A 246 6.87 -1.29 -16.36
N LEU A 247 7.29 -0.36 -15.50
CA LEU A 247 7.35 -0.55 -14.04
C LEU A 247 6.00 -0.97 -13.46
N ILE A 248 4.92 -0.29 -13.86
CA ILE A 248 3.57 -0.58 -13.38
C ILE A 248 3.12 -1.93 -13.93
N ARG A 249 3.31 -2.19 -15.23
CA ARG A 249 2.91 -3.47 -15.85
C ARG A 249 3.61 -4.66 -15.20
N TRP A 250 4.90 -4.52 -14.88
CA TRP A 250 5.69 -5.55 -14.25
C TRP A 250 5.21 -5.84 -12.83
N HIS A 251 5.12 -4.82 -11.96
CA HIS A 251 4.67 -4.99 -10.58
C HIS A 251 3.24 -5.51 -10.50
N TRP A 252 2.35 -5.03 -11.36
CA TRP A 252 0.96 -5.51 -11.41
C TRP A 252 0.89 -6.98 -11.82
N THR A 253 1.60 -7.37 -12.88
CA THR A 253 1.62 -8.77 -13.33
C THR A 253 2.27 -9.68 -12.29
N PHE A 254 3.36 -9.24 -11.66
CA PHE A 254 4.02 -9.99 -10.60
C PHE A 254 3.06 -10.24 -9.43
N LEU A 255 2.35 -9.20 -8.99
CA LEU A 255 1.36 -9.30 -7.92
C LEU A 255 0.26 -10.31 -8.27
N LEU A 256 -0.25 -10.29 -9.51
CA LEU A 256 -1.26 -11.27 -9.96
C LEU A 256 -0.72 -12.70 -9.92
N MET A 257 0.51 -12.95 -10.37
CA MET A 257 1.13 -14.28 -10.28
C MET A 257 1.29 -14.71 -8.82
N MET A 258 1.62 -13.77 -7.95
CA MET A 258 1.78 -14.00 -6.53
C MET A 258 0.44 -14.34 -5.86
N THR A 259 -0.64 -13.63 -6.20
CA THR A 259 -2.00 -13.92 -5.66
C THR A 259 -2.49 -15.34 -5.94
N PHE A 260 -2.03 -15.98 -7.01
CA PHE A 260 -2.30 -17.39 -7.26
C PHE A 260 -1.59 -18.30 -6.25
N LEU A 261 -0.32 -18.01 -5.92
CA LEU A 261 0.44 -18.76 -4.90
C LEU A 261 -0.09 -18.50 -3.48
N GLU A 262 -0.55 -17.28 -3.20
CA GLU A 262 -1.11 -16.91 -1.91
C GLU A 262 -2.35 -17.70 -1.51
N GLN A 263 -3.10 -18.23 -2.47
CA GLN A 263 -4.25 -19.08 -2.16
C GLN A 263 -3.82 -20.33 -1.40
N PHE A 264 -2.80 -21.04 -1.90
CA PHE A 264 -2.26 -22.23 -1.23
C PHE A 264 -1.79 -21.91 0.18
N TYR A 265 -1.09 -20.79 0.32
CA TYR A 265 -0.55 -20.31 1.56
C TYR A 265 -1.65 -19.94 2.58
N SER A 266 -2.66 -19.21 2.14
CA SER A 266 -3.80 -18.82 2.97
C SER A 266 -4.63 -20.02 3.40
N TYR A 267 -4.90 -20.95 2.49
CA TYR A 267 -5.61 -22.20 2.82
C TYR A 267 -4.85 -23.03 3.85
N PHE A 268 -3.53 -23.11 3.75
CA PHE A 268 -2.71 -23.80 4.75
C PHE A 268 -2.87 -23.18 6.14
N ILE A 269 -2.76 -21.85 6.25
CA ILE A 269 -2.96 -21.14 7.52
C ILE A 269 -4.35 -21.38 8.11
N PHE A 270 -5.40 -21.33 7.28
CA PHE A 270 -6.76 -21.60 7.75
C PHE A 270 -6.94 -23.04 8.22
N ARG A 271 -6.35 -24.01 7.53
CA ARG A 271 -6.39 -25.43 7.92
C ARG A 271 -5.67 -25.67 9.24
N VAL A 272 -4.49 -25.09 9.44
CA VAL A 272 -3.76 -25.20 10.71
C VAL A 272 -4.55 -24.57 11.86
N ASN A 273 -5.10 -23.37 11.67
CA ASN A 273 -5.91 -22.72 12.69
C ASN A 273 -7.19 -23.52 13.02
N TYR A 274 -7.82 -24.13 12.00
CA TYR A 274 -8.97 -25.01 12.19
C TYR A 274 -8.57 -26.26 12.98
N TYR A 275 -7.46 -26.91 12.63
CA TYR A 275 -6.96 -28.09 13.35
C TYR A 275 -6.66 -27.77 14.82
N VAL A 276 -5.97 -26.66 15.10
CA VAL A 276 -5.71 -26.20 16.47
C VAL A 276 -7.03 -25.98 17.22
N SER A 277 -7.99 -25.28 16.63
CA SER A 277 -9.21 -24.86 17.34
C SER A 277 -10.25 -25.97 17.50
N ALA A 278 -10.42 -26.83 16.48
CA ALA A 278 -11.46 -27.84 16.43
C ALA A 278 -11.00 -29.23 16.91
N VAL A 279 -9.68 -29.50 16.90
CA VAL A 279 -9.14 -30.82 17.25
C VAL A 279 -8.25 -30.74 18.49
N LEU A 280 -7.17 -29.96 18.45
CA LEU A 280 -6.18 -29.95 19.54
C LEU A 280 -6.67 -29.30 20.83
N VAL A 281 -7.34 -28.14 20.74
CA VAL A 281 -7.86 -27.45 21.94
C VAL A 281 -8.90 -28.31 22.68
N PRO A 282 -9.91 -28.93 22.05
CA PRO A 282 -10.84 -29.81 22.74
C PRO A 282 -10.20 -31.08 23.33
N GLN A 283 -9.07 -31.53 22.79
CA GLN A 283 -8.33 -32.67 23.31
C GLN A 283 -7.60 -32.35 24.62
N ILE A 284 -7.15 -31.10 24.83
CA ILE A 284 -6.53 -30.65 26.09
C ILE A 284 -7.43 -30.94 27.30
N GLU A 285 -8.74 -30.79 27.15
CA GLU A 285 -9.71 -30.97 28.23
C GLU A 285 -9.96 -32.44 28.58
N LYS A 286 -9.61 -33.38 27.69
CA LYS A 286 -9.91 -34.81 27.82
C LYS A 286 -8.76 -35.66 28.35
N TYR A 287 -7.52 -35.20 28.26
CA TYR A 287 -6.33 -36.01 28.55
C TYR A 287 -5.70 -35.76 29.94
N PRO A 288 -5.03 -36.77 30.53
CA PRO A 288 -4.25 -36.62 31.77
C PRO A 288 -3.07 -35.62 31.63
N PHE A 289 -2.59 -35.10 32.76
CA PHE A 289 -1.60 -34.00 32.85
C PHE A 289 -0.35 -34.16 31.95
N LEU A 290 0.25 -35.35 31.87
CA LEU A 290 1.46 -35.58 31.05
C LEU A 290 1.21 -35.42 29.54
N GLN A 291 0.06 -35.91 29.04
CA GLN A 291 -0.32 -35.75 27.63
C GLN A 291 -0.74 -34.32 27.32
N LYS A 292 -1.26 -33.59 28.32
CA LYS A 292 -1.62 -32.18 28.21
C LYS A 292 -0.43 -31.28 27.88
N ASN A 293 0.74 -31.55 28.48
CA ASN A 293 1.95 -30.76 28.22
C ASN A 293 2.48 -30.96 26.79
N ALA A 294 2.54 -32.20 26.30
CA ALA A 294 2.95 -32.48 24.92
C ALA A 294 2.01 -31.83 23.89
N LEU A 295 0.69 -31.91 24.14
CA LEU A 295 -0.32 -31.30 23.29
C LEU A 295 -0.27 -29.77 23.31
N ALA A 296 0.03 -29.17 24.47
CA ALA A 296 0.23 -27.73 24.60
C ALA A 296 1.43 -27.26 23.77
N THR A 297 2.56 -27.99 23.82
CA THR A 297 3.74 -27.69 22.99
C THR A 297 3.42 -27.83 21.50
N GLU A 298 2.64 -28.82 21.08
CA GLU A 298 2.18 -28.95 19.69
C GLU A 298 1.36 -27.73 19.25
N ILE A 299 0.43 -27.26 20.08
CA ILE A 299 -0.37 -26.07 19.78
C ILE A 299 0.52 -24.82 19.68
N GLU A 300 1.47 -24.64 20.59
CA GLU A 300 2.37 -23.50 20.58
C GLU A 300 3.28 -23.49 19.35
N THR A 301 3.84 -24.64 18.98
CA THR A 301 4.67 -24.78 17.78
C THR A 301 3.88 -24.50 16.50
N LEU A 302 2.64 -24.99 16.39
CA LEU A 302 1.76 -24.69 15.26
C LEU A 302 1.37 -23.21 15.20
N LYS A 303 1.09 -22.58 16.35
CA LYS A 303 0.83 -21.14 16.42
C LYS A 303 2.05 -20.33 16.01
N LEU A 304 3.24 -20.69 16.47
CA LEU A 304 4.50 -20.05 16.09
C LEU A 304 4.76 -20.19 14.59
N LEU A 305 4.50 -21.36 14.01
CA LEU A 305 4.59 -21.59 12.58
C LEU A 305 3.64 -20.65 11.81
N VAL A 306 2.36 -20.57 12.22
CA VAL A 306 1.38 -19.67 11.58
C VAL A 306 1.81 -18.22 11.69
N VAL A 307 2.27 -17.78 12.85
CA VAL A 307 2.78 -16.41 13.06
C VAL A 307 3.99 -16.12 12.17
N GLY A 308 4.99 -17.00 12.18
CA GLY A 308 6.20 -16.84 11.39
C GLY A 308 5.90 -16.80 9.89
N LEU A 309 4.96 -17.63 9.44
CA LEU A 309 4.42 -17.55 8.11
C LEU A 309 3.81 -16.15 7.89
N VAL A 310 2.77 -15.75 8.64
CA VAL A 310 2.06 -14.48 8.40
C VAL A 310 3.01 -13.29 8.32
N LEU A 311 4.00 -13.23 9.23
CA LEU A 311 5.02 -12.18 9.22
C LEU A 311 5.89 -12.23 7.97
N TYR A 312 6.32 -13.41 7.51
CA TYR A 312 7.05 -13.56 6.26
C TYR A 312 6.24 -13.05 5.05
N HIS A 313 4.96 -13.37 5.01
CA HIS A 313 4.08 -12.94 3.91
C HIS A 313 3.91 -11.41 3.90
N MET A 314 3.60 -10.82 5.06
CA MET A 314 3.48 -9.38 5.23
C MET A 314 4.79 -8.65 4.88
N PHE A 315 5.92 -9.20 5.32
CA PHE A 315 7.25 -8.68 4.99
C PHE A 315 7.50 -8.70 3.48
N PHE A 316 7.17 -9.79 2.78
CA PHE A 316 7.36 -9.90 1.33
C PHE A 316 6.54 -8.86 0.55
N VAL A 317 5.30 -8.58 0.99
CA VAL A 317 4.45 -7.56 0.35
C VAL A 317 4.96 -6.15 0.63
N LEU A 318 5.38 -5.84 1.87
CA LEU A 318 6.04 -4.57 2.20
C LEU A 318 7.35 -4.40 1.42
N PHE A 319 8.11 -5.48 1.25
CA PHE A 319 9.30 -5.50 0.42
C PHE A 319 8.98 -5.11 -1.03
N GLY A 320 7.97 -5.75 -1.64
CA GLY A 320 7.50 -5.39 -2.99
C GLY A 320 7.05 -3.92 -3.09
N LEU A 321 6.34 -3.42 -2.08
CA LEU A 321 5.90 -2.04 -1.97
C LEU A 321 7.07 -1.06 -1.99
N PHE A 322 8.07 -1.24 -1.12
CA PHE A 322 9.23 -0.35 -1.05
C PHE A 322 10.10 -0.45 -2.31
N HIS A 323 10.20 -1.62 -2.92
CA HIS A 323 10.85 -1.80 -4.22
C HIS A 323 10.18 -0.98 -5.32
N ALA A 324 8.85 -1.09 -5.44
CA ALA A 324 8.07 -0.33 -6.41
C ALA A 324 8.20 1.18 -6.18
N LEU A 325 8.17 1.61 -4.91
CA LEU A 325 8.34 3.01 -4.51
C LEU A 325 9.71 3.56 -4.92
N CYS A 326 10.76 2.74 -4.77
CA CYS A 326 12.11 3.05 -5.22
C CYS A 326 12.27 2.99 -6.76
N GLY A 327 11.26 2.53 -7.49
CA GLY A 327 11.33 2.27 -8.93
C GLY A 327 12.23 1.10 -9.30
N GLN A 328 12.41 0.17 -8.37
CA GLN A 328 13.19 -1.04 -8.56
C GLN A 328 12.29 -2.22 -8.91
N TYR A 329 12.93 -3.21 -9.51
CA TYR A 329 12.38 -4.54 -9.73
C TYR A 329 13.17 -5.52 -8.87
N PHE A 330 12.69 -6.75 -8.74
CA PHE A 330 13.40 -7.81 -8.03
C PHE A 330 13.22 -9.14 -8.79
N TYR A 331 14.20 -10.03 -8.66
CA TYR A 331 14.20 -11.31 -9.34
C TYR A 331 13.90 -12.43 -8.36
N VAL A 332 12.73 -13.04 -8.52
CA VAL A 332 12.38 -14.32 -7.88
C VAL A 332 12.22 -15.33 -9.01
N PRO A 333 13.04 -16.40 -9.06
CA PRO A 333 12.92 -17.44 -10.08
C PRO A 333 11.48 -17.95 -10.19
N LEU A 334 11.08 -18.42 -11.38
CA LEU A 334 9.70 -18.80 -11.75
C LEU A 334 8.73 -17.62 -11.81
N LEU A 335 8.57 -16.83 -10.75
CA LEU A 335 7.63 -15.71 -10.71
C LEU A 335 8.03 -14.59 -11.68
N THR A 336 9.30 -14.17 -11.65
CA THR A 336 9.80 -13.12 -12.53
C THR A 336 9.78 -13.58 -14.00
N GLU A 337 10.18 -14.83 -14.28
CA GLU A 337 10.16 -15.35 -15.66
C GLU A 337 8.73 -15.43 -16.24
N ASN A 338 7.75 -15.89 -15.46
CA ASN A 338 6.34 -15.87 -15.87
C ASN A 338 5.82 -14.44 -16.06
N THR A 339 6.18 -13.54 -15.14
CA THR A 339 5.85 -12.11 -15.25
C THR A 339 6.35 -11.52 -16.56
N GLU A 340 7.59 -11.82 -16.93
CA GLU A 340 8.22 -11.35 -18.18
C GLU A 340 7.53 -11.91 -19.42
N LEU A 341 7.12 -13.18 -19.43
CA LEU A 341 6.35 -13.78 -20.53
C LEU A 341 5.03 -13.03 -20.78
N HIS A 342 4.37 -12.54 -19.72
CA HIS A 342 3.12 -11.80 -19.84
C HIS A 342 3.33 -10.31 -20.17
N VAL A 343 4.36 -9.67 -19.62
CA VAL A 343 4.60 -8.23 -19.84
C VAL A 343 5.22 -7.99 -21.23
N GLY A 344 6.12 -8.88 -21.66
CA GLY A 344 6.98 -8.73 -22.82
C GLY A 344 8.20 -7.83 -22.52
N PRO A 345 9.22 -7.81 -23.39
CA PRO A 345 10.47 -7.13 -23.12
C PRO A 345 10.31 -5.61 -23.04
N ARG A 346 11.21 -4.97 -22.30
CA ARG A 346 11.28 -3.51 -22.22
C ARG A 346 11.88 -2.93 -23.51
N LEU A 347 11.29 -1.85 -24.03
CA LEU A 347 11.79 -1.16 -25.22
C LEU A 347 13.18 -0.57 -24.97
N LYS A 348 14.21 -0.98 -25.70
CA LYS A 348 15.60 -0.53 -25.52
C LYS A 348 15.82 0.93 -25.93
N GLU A 349 15.07 1.40 -26.94
CA GLU A 349 15.27 2.70 -27.59
C GLU A 349 14.49 3.85 -26.92
N SER A 350 13.63 3.56 -25.95
CA SER A 350 12.89 4.59 -25.25
C SER A 350 13.84 5.42 -24.36
N ILE A 351 13.81 6.74 -24.50
CA ILE A 351 14.59 7.69 -23.68
C ILE A 351 14.31 7.51 -22.17
N TYR A 352 13.10 7.03 -21.83
CA TYR A 352 12.66 6.75 -20.46
C TYR A 352 12.94 5.31 -20.02
N SER A 353 13.45 4.49 -20.93
CA SER A 353 13.88 3.13 -20.68
C SER A 353 15.39 3.10 -20.43
N GLY A 354 15.79 2.80 -19.21
CA GLY A 354 17.20 2.57 -18.85
C GLY A 354 17.78 1.26 -19.41
N GLY A 355 17.27 0.76 -20.54
CA GLY A 355 17.65 -0.52 -21.14
C GLY A 355 16.98 -1.74 -20.51
N TYR A 356 17.42 -2.94 -20.92
CA TYR A 356 16.94 -4.21 -20.40
C TYR A 356 17.18 -4.36 -18.89
N THR A 357 16.30 -5.10 -18.23
CA THR A 357 16.56 -5.58 -16.87
C THR A 357 17.64 -6.67 -16.88
N SER A 358 18.26 -6.94 -15.73
CA SER A 358 19.36 -7.92 -15.64
C SER A 358 18.98 -9.33 -16.09
N TRP A 359 17.70 -9.70 -16.01
CA TRP A 359 17.22 -11.02 -16.44
C TRP A 359 16.67 -11.02 -17.88
N GLN A 360 16.57 -9.85 -18.51
CA GLN A 360 16.31 -9.69 -19.94
C GLN A 360 17.62 -9.64 -20.74
N ASP A 361 18.72 -9.19 -20.12
CA ASP A 361 20.04 -9.23 -20.73
C ASP A 361 20.58 -10.68 -20.72
N ILE A 362 20.91 -11.21 -21.90
CA ILE A 362 21.32 -12.61 -22.10
C ILE A 362 22.58 -12.93 -21.28
N ASP A 363 23.54 -12.00 -21.27
CA ASP A 363 24.83 -12.20 -20.61
C ASP A 363 24.67 -12.25 -19.08
N GLU A 364 23.81 -11.40 -18.52
CA GLU A 364 23.50 -11.41 -17.08
C GLU A 364 22.55 -12.57 -16.71
N LYS A 365 21.64 -12.96 -17.60
CA LYS A 365 20.68 -14.04 -17.36
C LYS A 365 21.37 -15.39 -17.16
N ILE A 366 22.42 -15.68 -17.94
CA ILE A 366 23.19 -16.93 -17.81
C ILE A 366 23.86 -17.02 -16.42
N LYS A 367 24.31 -15.88 -15.88
CA LYS A 367 25.06 -15.83 -14.61
C LYS A 367 24.18 -15.96 -13.36
N TYR A 368 22.92 -15.51 -13.40
CA TYR A 368 22.07 -15.38 -12.21
C TYR A 368 20.74 -16.16 -12.28
N ARG A 369 20.62 -17.13 -13.19
CA ARG A 369 19.34 -17.83 -13.47
C ARG A 369 18.69 -18.47 -12.24
N THR A 370 19.48 -19.00 -11.32
CA THR A 370 19.01 -19.80 -10.18
C THR A 370 18.93 -19.05 -8.85
N ILE A 371 19.63 -17.92 -8.71
CA ILE A 371 19.75 -17.21 -7.44
C ILE A 371 18.81 -15.99 -7.46
N PRO A 372 17.90 -15.84 -6.47
CA PRO A 372 17.05 -14.67 -6.39
C PRO A 372 17.91 -13.41 -6.21
N LYS A 373 17.59 -12.38 -6.98
CA LYS A 373 18.30 -11.10 -6.91
C LYS A 373 17.33 -10.04 -6.45
N LEU A 374 17.36 -9.82 -5.15
CA LEU A 374 16.35 -9.04 -4.46
C LEU A 374 16.67 -7.54 -4.50
N TRP A 375 17.94 -7.12 -4.60
CA TRP A 375 18.31 -5.70 -4.55
C TRP A 375 19.24 -5.29 -5.69
N TYR A 376 18.95 -4.14 -6.31
CA TYR A 376 19.73 -3.57 -7.43
C TYR A 376 20.40 -2.24 -7.09
N GLY A 377 20.42 -1.88 -5.80
CA GLY A 377 20.94 -0.61 -5.32
C GLY A 377 19.91 0.52 -5.41
N TRP A 378 19.96 1.45 -4.45
CA TRP A 378 19.04 2.58 -4.28
C TRP A 378 18.81 3.44 -5.55
N PHE A 379 19.73 3.40 -6.53
CA PHE A 379 19.73 4.30 -7.70
C PHE A 379 19.85 3.61 -9.08
N GLY A 380 19.64 2.29 -9.14
CA GLY A 380 19.39 1.56 -10.38
C GLY A 380 20.48 1.67 -11.46
N ARG A 381 21.77 1.62 -11.08
CA ARG A 381 22.90 1.75 -12.03
C ARG A 381 23.49 0.41 -12.52
N GLY A 382 22.70 -0.66 -12.52
CA GLY A 382 23.10 -1.95 -13.08
C GLY A 382 24.30 -2.57 -12.36
N THR A 383 24.66 -3.78 -12.78
CA THR A 383 25.65 -4.65 -12.12
C THR A 383 27.10 -4.38 -12.48
N LYS A 384 27.35 -3.48 -13.44
CA LYS A 384 28.66 -3.32 -14.08
C LYS A 384 29.67 -2.47 -13.31
N ASN A 385 29.43 -2.14 -12.03
CA ASN A 385 30.41 -1.40 -11.23
C ASN A 385 30.38 -1.86 -9.79
N ASP A 386 31.52 -2.35 -9.30
CA ASP A 386 31.82 -2.52 -7.87
C ASP A 386 31.46 -1.23 -7.14
N TRP A 387 30.38 -1.32 -6.38
CA TRP A 387 29.73 -0.16 -5.79
C TRP A 387 30.26 0.00 -4.37
N ASN A 388 31.37 0.74 -4.21
CA ASN A 388 31.65 1.42 -2.94
C ASN A 388 30.64 2.56 -2.75
N GLY A 389 29.37 2.18 -2.51
CA GLY A 389 28.20 3.06 -2.47
C GLY A 389 28.33 4.16 -1.42
N ILE A 390 28.97 3.84 -0.29
CA ILE A 390 29.22 4.77 0.81
C ILE A 390 30.15 5.92 0.36
N ALA A 391 31.26 5.60 -0.31
CA ALA A 391 32.24 6.62 -0.73
C ALA A 391 31.69 7.57 -1.82
N LYS A 392 30.86 7.05 -2.73
CA LYS A 392 30.21 7.87 -3.77
C LYS A 392 29.01 8.65 -3.22
N PHE A 393 28.24 8.08 -2.28
CA PHE A 393 27.17 8.80 -1.58
C PHE A 393 27.73 9.95 -0.74
N GLN A 394 28.82 9.73 0.00
CA GLN A 394 29.54 10.80 0.71
C GLN A 394 30.02 11.91 -0.25
N LYS A 395 30.58 11.54 -1.41
CA LYS A 395 30.95 12.53 -2.45
C LYS A 395 29.74 13.27 -3.02
N PHE A 396 28.59 12.60 -3.18
CA PHE A 396 27.34 13.20 -3.65
C PHE A 396 26.77 14.19 -2.63
N ILE A 397 26.68 13.79 -1.34
CA ILE A 397 26.27 14.66 -0.22
C ILE A 397 27.19 15.87 -0.12
N LYS A 398 28.52 15.69 -0.18
CA LYS A 398 29.49 16.80 -0.21
C LYS A 398 29.26 17.75 -1.40
N LYS A 399 28.89 17.23 -2.57
CA LYS A 399 28.61 18.04 -3.77
C LYS A 399 27.29 18.79 -3.66
N LEU A 400 26.27 18.18 -3.04
CA LEU A 400 24.99 18.82 -2.71
C LEU A 400 25.20 19.96 -1.71
N LEU A 401 25.88 19.71 -0.59
CA LEU A 401 26.24 20.72 0.40
C LEU A 401 27.00 21.89 -0.25
N LYS A 402 27.99 21.61 -1.10
CA LYS A 402 28.72 22.68 -1.81
C LYS A 402 27.85 23.51 -2.75
N LYS A 403 26.90 22.89 -3.46
CA LYS A 403 25.94 23.62 -4.31
C LYS A 403 24.97 24.45 -3.48
N PHE A 404 24.50 23.89 -2.36
CA PHE A 404 23.61 24.56 -1.43
C PHE A 404 24.28 25.78 -0.78
N ILE A 405 25.51 25.63 -0.26
CA ILE A 405 26.31 26.73 0.28
C ILE A 405 26.58 27.83 -0.77
N LYS A 406 26.78 27.47 -2.04
CA LYS A 406 26.94 28.44 -3.12
C LYS A 406 25.67 29.24 -3.44
N LEU A 407 24.49 28.70 -3.16
CA LEU A 407 23.22 29.42 -3.32
C LEU A 407 23.00 30.48 -2.22
N PHE A 408 23.62 30.32 -1.05
CA PHE A 408 23.58 31.26 0.07
C PHE A 408 24.77 32.23 0.14
N LYS A 409 25.77 32.08 -0.76
CA LYS A 409 26.92 32.99 -0.91
C LYS A 409 26.77 33.99 -2.06
N ARG A 410 25.58 34.05 -2.66
CA ARG A 410 25.11 35.15 -3.50
C ARG A 410 24.04 35.90 -2.71
#